data_AF-A0A9N9DWZ0-F1
#
_entry.id   AF-A0A9N9DWZ0-F1
#
_cell.length_a   1.000
_cell.length_b   1.000
_cell.length_c   1.000
_cell.angle_alpha   90.00
_cell.angle_beta   90.00
_cell.angle_gamma   90.00
#
_symmetry.space_group_name_H-M   'P 1'
#
loop_
_entity.id
_entity.type
_entity.pdbx_description
1 polymer ?
#
loop_
_entity_poly.entity_id
_entity_poly.type
_entity_poly.pdbx_seq_one_letter_code
_entity_poly.pdbx_strand_id
1 'polypeptide(L)'
;QHFTPVDMVGLTSAGGIISLLDEPEEQLKIYALQKLNTLVDQFWAEISDSVAKIEILHEDENFPERELSALVASKVYYHLGEFDESLTFALGAGHLFDASSKSEYVETIISKCIDKYISLRVQQYDSPTGDPKIDPRLRDVVERMFQRCYHDGEYKQAIGIALEARRLDIIEETMRLGDGADLLSYVLNVSMTLVHNLDFRNKVLRLLVKLYQNLSEPDYVSISQCFVHLNDPASAAKLLEDLVSKDED
;
A
#
# COMPACT_ATOMS: atom_id res chain seq x y z
N GLN A 1 12.38 47.02 -26.26
CA GLN A 1 13.19 45.84 -26.62
C GLN A 1 12.79 44.73 -25.65
N HIS A 2 11.81 43.92 -26.04
CA HIS A 2 11.36 42.78 -25.25
C HIS A 2 12.36 41.64 -25.44
N PHE A 3 12.97 41.19 -24.34
CA PHE A 3 13.68 39.92 -24.29
C PHE A 3 12.63 38.80 -24.31
N THR A 4 12.57 38.05 -25.40
CA THR A 4 11.90 36.74 -25.42
C THR A 4 12.81 35.72 -24.75
N PRO A 5 12.28 34.86 -23.86
CA PRO A 5 13.04 33.73 -23.37
C PRO A 5 13.35 32.82 -24.57
N VAL A 6 14.61 32.40 -24.66
CA VAL A 6 15.05 31.41 -25.64
C VAL A 6 14.24 30.15 -25.39
N ASP A 7 13.40 29.78 -26.37
CA ASP A 7 12.75 28.47 -26.40
C ASP A 7 13.84 27.41 -26.25
N MET A 8 13.78 26.72 -25.11
CA MET A 8 14.61 25.56 -24.81
C MET A 8 14.37 24.57 -25.95
N VAL A 9 15.41 24.29 -26.75
CA VAL A 9 15.36 23.31 -27.85
C VAL A 9 14.80 22.01 -27.29
N GLY A 10 13.52 21.74 -27.54
CA GLY A 10 12.87 20.53 -27.08
C GLY A 10 13.58 19.36 -27.75
N LEU A 11 14.08 18.42 -26.95
CA LEU A 11 14.53 17.13 -27.47
C LEU A 11 13.38 16.58 -28.31
N THR A 12 13.59 16.31 -29.60
CA THR A 12 12.52 15.78 -30.48
C THR A 12 12.46 14.26 -30.47
N SER A 13 13.42 13.60 -29.83
CA SER A 13 13.53 12.14 -29.73
C SER A 13 14.48 11.76 -28.58
N ALA A 14 14.23 10.60 -27.97
CA ALA A 14 15.10 9.98 -26.98
C ALA A 14 16.17 9.07 -27.62
N GLY A 15 16.14 8.85 -28.94
CA GLY A 15 16.99 7.89 -29.65
C GLY A 15 18.48 8.05 -29.38
N GLY A 16 19.00 9.28 -29.37
CA GLY A 16 20.41 9.54 -29.06
C GLY A 16 20.81 9.14 -27.64
N ILE A 17 19.88 9.23 -26.67
CA ILE A 17 20.10 8.81 -25.28
C ILE A 17 19.97 7.28 -25.18
N ILE A 18 19.03 6.69 -25.90
CA ILE A 18 18.85 5.23 -25.95
C ILE A 18 20.10 4.56 -26.53
N SER A 19 20.72 5.14 -27.57
CA SER A 19 21.97 4.62 -28.13
C SER A 19 23.13 4.57 -27.13
N LEU A 20 23.15 5.44 -26.13
CA LEU A 20 24.18 5.42 -25.08
C LEU A 20 24.09 4.18 -24.17
N LEU A 21 22.95 3.47 -24.17
CA LEU A 21 22.82 2.19 -23.45
C LEU A 21 23.62 1.06 -24.12
N ASP A 22 23.95 1.20 -25.41
CA ASP A 22 24.71 0.21 -26.18
C ASP A 22 26.23 0.37 -26.01
N GLU A 23 26.69 1.50 -25.47
CA GLU A 23 28.11 1.78 -25.26
C GLU A 23 28.71 0.88 -24.17
N PRO A 24 29.98 0.47 -24.28
CA PRO A 24 30.60 -0.43 -23.31
C PRO A 24 30.85 0.26 -21.96
N GLU A 25 31.03 1.57 -21.92
CA GLU A 25 31.31 2.33 -20.70
C GLU A 25 30.06 2.45 -19.79
N GLU A 26 30.15 1.91 -18.58
CA GLU A 26 29.08 1.99 -17.57
C GLU A 26 28.64 3.42 -17.26
N GLN A 27 29.57 4.39 -17.28
CA GLN A 27 29.26 5.79 -17.03
C GLN A 27 28.29 6.38 -18.06
N LEU A 28 28.38 5.95 -19.32
CA LEU A 28 27.47 6.38 -20.38
C LEU A 28 26.08 5.78 -20.17
N LYS A 29 26.00 4.52 -19.75
CA LYS A 29 24.74 3.85 -19.39
C LYS A 29 24.07 4.52 -18.20
N ILE A 30 24.83 4.86 -17.16
CA ILE A 30 24.32 5.57 -15.97
C ILE A 30 23.75 6.93 -16.38
N TYR A 31 24.50 7.71 -17.18
CA TYR A 31 24.04 9.00 -17.67
C TYR A 31 22.76 8.86 -18.52
N ALA A 32 22.71 7.84 -19.38
CA ALA A 32 21.54 7.53 -20.18
C ALA A 32 20.31 7.24 -19.29
N LEU A 33 20.43 6.37 -18.30
CA LEU A 33 19.35 6.03 -17.37
C LEU A 33 18.82 7.24 -16.60
N GLN A 34 19.72 8.10 -16.09
CA GLN A 34 19.32 9.32 -15.39
C GLN A 34 18.51 10.25 -16.31
N LYS A 35 18.93 10.40 -17.57
CA LYS A 35 18.19 11.21 -18.55
C LYS A 35 16.88 10.56 -18.96
N LEU A 36 16.85 9.25 -19.20
CA LEU A 36 15.63 8.51 -19.53
C LEU A 36 14.59 8.62 -18.41
N ASN A 37 14.99 8.56 -17.14
CA ASN A 37 14.08 8.75 -16.01
C ASN A 37 13.35 10.11 -16.02
N THR A 38 14.00 11.16 -16.54
CA THR A 38 13.40 12.50 -16.66
C THR A 38 12.53 12.67 -17.90
N LEU A 39 12.73 11.83 -18.92
CA LEU A 39 12.11 11.94 -20.24
C LEU A 39 11.01 10.89 -20.46
N VAL A 40 10.89 9.90 -19.57
CA VAL A 40 10.00 8.76 -19.73
C VAL A 40 8.55 9.16 -19.98
N ASP A 41 8.04 10.17 -19.26
CA ASP A 41 6.64 10.59 -19.42
C ASP A 41 6.34 11.18 -20.82
N GLN A 42 7.35 11.68 -21.53
CA GLN A 42 7.22 12.27 -22.86
C GLN A 42 7.55 11.27 -23.98
N PHE A 43 8.56 10.43 -23.76
CA PHE A 43 9.13 9.55 -24.79
C PHE A 43 8.95 8.06 -24.48
N TRP A 44 8.02 7.68 -23.60
CA TRP A 44 7.79 6.29 -23.20
C TRP A 44 7.65 5.34 -24.41
N ALA A 45 7.01 5.79 -25.50
CA ALA A 45 6.82 4.98 -26.70
C ALA A 45 8.13 4.65 -27.42
N GLU A 46 9.08 5.60 -27.51
CA GLU A 46 10.41 5.33 -28.06
C GLU A 46 11.24 4.48 -27.11
N ILE A 47 11.10 4.71 -25.80
CA ILE A 47 11.87 4.01 -24.77
C ILE A 47 11.40 2.56 -24.65
N SER A 48 10.10 2.29 -24.82
CA SER A 48 9.52 0.94 -24.75
C SER A 48 10.10 0.00 -25.80
N ASP A 49 10.45 0.51 -26.98
CA ASP A 49 11.10 -0.29 -28.03
C ASP A 49 12.47 -0.85 -27.59
N SER A 50 13.08 -0.24 -26.58
CA SER A 50 14.36 -0.64 -26.01
C SER A 50 14.28 -1.04 -24.53
N VAL A 51 13.08 -1.31 -24.00
CA VAL A 51 12.90 -1.64 -22.56
C VAL A 51 13.72 -2.86 -22.16
N ALA A 52 13.82 -3.87 -23.03
CA ALA A 52 14.63 -5.08 -22.79
C ALA A 52 16.10 -4.77 -22.46
N LYS A 53 16.67 -3.69 -23.00
CA LYS A 53 18.04 -3.27 -22.66
C LYS A 53 18.11 -2.77 -21.23
N ILE A 54 17.09 -2.05 -20.77
CA ILE A 54 16.98 -1.54 -19.40
C ILE A 54 16.79 -2.70 -18.42
N GLU A 55 16.02 -3.72 -18.80
CA GLU A 55 15.85 -4.94 -18.01
C GLU A 55 17.18 -5.68 -17.83
N ILE A 56 17.96 -5.86 -18.90
CA ILE A 56 19.29 -6.49 -18.82
C ILE A 56 20.19 -5.72 -17.84
N LEU A 57 20.16 -4.38 -17.83
CA LEU A 57 20.90 -3.57 -16.86
C LEU A 57 20.36 -3.71 -15.42
N HIS A 58 19.07 -3.99 -15.26
CA HIS A 58 18.50 -4.32 -13.96
C HIS A 58 18.85 -5.76 -13.52
N GLU A 59 19.08 -6.69 -14.43
CA GLU A 59 19.45 -8.07 -14.08
C GLU A 59 20.94 -8.21 -13.72
N ASP A 60 21.79 -7.30 -14.21
CA ASP A 60 23.22 -7.28 -13.87
C ASP A 60 23.45 -6.85 -12.41
N GLU A 61 23.86 -7.80 -11.57
CA GLU A 61 24.16 -7.56 -10.15
C GLU A 61 25.39 -6.68 -9.94
N ASN A 62 26.28 -6.55 -10.92
CA ASN A 62 27.48 -5.72 -10.81
C ASN A 62 27.22 -4.27 -11.26
N PHE A 63 26.09 -3.99 -11.88
CA PHE A 63 25.79 -2.66 -12.38
C PHE A 63 25.43 -1.71 -11.23
N PRO A 64 26.15 -0.58 -11.04
CA PRO A 64 25.96 0.29 -9.87
C PRO A 64 24.56 0.89 -9.73
N GLU A 65 23.90 1.19 -10.85
CA GLU A 65 22.60 1.89 -10.89
C GLU A 65 21.46 0.95 -11.26
N ARG A 66 21.55 -0.31 -10.80
CA ARG A 66 20.55 -1.37 -11.01
C ARG A 66 19.14 -0.94 -10.56
N GLU A 67 19.05 -0.24 -9.44
CA GLU A 67 17.77 0.24 -8.90
C GLU A 67 17.15 1.33 -9.78
N LEU A 68 17.98 2.19 -10.39
CA LEU A 68 17.53 3.22 -11.31
C LEU A 68 17.01 2.58 -12.61
N SER A 69 17.70 1.54 -13.12
CA SER A 69 17.21 0.74 -14.25
C SER A 69 15.82 0.18 -13.97
N ALA A 70 15.60 -0.39 -12.77
CA ALA A 70 14.30 -0.87 -12.34
C ALA A 70 13.25 0.25 -12.30
N LEU A 71 13.58 1.43 -11.77
CA LEU A 71 12.64 2.54 -11.72
C LEU A 71 12.22 3.01 -13.12
N VAL A 72 13.17 3.11 -14.05
CA VAL A 72 12.88 3.50 -15.44
C VAL A 72 12.02 2.45 -16.13
N ALA A 73 12.37 1.16 -16.03
CA ALA A 73 11.58 0.07 -16.57
C ALA A 73 10.15 0.08 -16.02
N SER A 74 10.01 0.27 -14.71
CA SER A 74 8.69 0.36 -14.06
C SER A 74 7.83 1.48 -14.63
N LYS A 75 8.40 2.69 -14.82
CA LYS A 75 7.67 3.81 -15.42
C LYS A 75 7.28 3.56 -16.88
N VAL A 76 8.14 2.89 -17.65
CA VAL A 76 7.80 2.49 -19.03
C VAL A 76 6.62 1.52 -19.05
N TYR A 77 6.67 0.46 -18.24
CA TYR A 77 5.56 -0.51 -18.13
C TYR A 77 4.25 0.11 -17.64
N TYR A 78 4.34 1.10 -16.75
CA TYR A 78 3.18 1.88 -16.33
C TYR A 78 2.49 2.57 -17.53
N HIS A 79 3.27 3.23 -18.40
CA HIS A 79 2.72 3.89 -19.60
C HIS A 79 2.22 2.89 -20.65
N LEU A 80 2.78 1.67 -20.69
CA LEU A 80 2.27 0.58 -21.52
C LEU A 80 0.96 -0.04 -20.99
N GLY A 81 0.57 0.28 -19.75
CA GLY A 81 -0.59 -0.32 -19.07
C GLY A 81 -0.34 -1.71 -18.49
N GLU A 82 0.91 -2.17 -18.50
CA GLU A 82 1.36 -3.45 -17.95
C GLU A 82 1.71 -3.27 -16.47
N PHE A 83 0.68 -3.20 -15.63
CA PHE A 83 0.82 -2.83 -14.22
C PHE A 83 1.50 -3.88 -13.34
N ASP A 84 1.41 -5.17 -13.69
CA ASP A 84 2.03 -6.25 -12.90
C ASP A 84 3.56 -6.24 -13.05
N GLU A 85 4.03 -6.03 -14.28
CA GLU A 85 5.43 -5.81 -14.65
C GLU A 85 5.93 -4.52 -14.03
N SER A 86 5.16 -3.43 -14.17
CA SER A 86 5.49 -2.14 -13.56
C SER A 86 5.67 -2.26 -12.05
N LEU A 87 4.76 -2.93 -11.34
CA LEU A 87 4.88 -3.17 -9.90
C LEU A 87 6.13 -3.98 -9.56
N THR A 88 6.42 -5.04 -10.33
CA THR A 88 7.59 -5.91 -10.09
C THR A 88 8.90 -5.11 -10.16
N PHE A 89 9.04 -4.26 -11.18
CA PHE A 89 10.18 -3.36 -11.31
C PHE A 89 10.18 -2.23 -10.27
N ALA A 90 9.02 -1.70 -9.87
CA ALA A 90 8.95 -0.69 -8.80
C ALA A 90 9.46 -1.25 -7.47
N LEU A 91 9.13 -2.50 -7.13
CA LEU A 91 9.68 -3.19 -5.97
C LEU A 91 11.19 -3.43 -6.12
N GLY A 92 11.69 -3.63 -7.33
CA GLY A 92 13.12 -3.74 -7.65
C GLY A 92 13.90 -2.42 -7.54
N ALA A 93 13.21 -1.28 -7.61
CA ALA A 93 13.81 0.05 -7.46
C ALA A 93 14.11 0.42 -6.00
N GLY A 94 13.64 -0.38 -5.04
CA GLY A 94 13.98 -0.25 -3.63
C GLY A 94 13.72 1.15 -3.07
N HIS A 95 14.80 1.86 -2.71
CA HIS A 95 14.73 3.18 -2.10
C HIS A 95 14.46 4.31 -3.10
N LEU A 96 14.70 4.09 -4.40
CA LEU A 96 14.40 5.06 -5.46
C LEU A 96 12.90 5.16 -5.75
N PHE A 97 12.12 4.14 -5.39
CA PHE A 97 10.66 4.22 -5.39
C PHE A 97 10.15 4.95 -4.14
N ASP A 98 9.91 6.25 -4.31
CA ASP A 98 9.34 7.10 -3.28
C ASP A 98 7.81 6.97 -3.18
N ALA A 99 7.36 6.16 -2.22
CA ALA A 99 5.94 5.97 -1.92
C ALA A 99 5.24 7.21 -1.31
N SER A 100 5.98 8.26 -0.95
CA SER A 100 5.42 9.51 -0.43
C SER A 100 5.06 10.52 -1.53
N SER A 101 5.59 10.32 -2.74
CA SER A 101 5.27 11.13 -3.91
C SER A 101 3.77 11.09 -4.24
N LYS A 102 3.26 12.22 -4.75
CA LYS A 102 1.87 12.40 -5.18
C LYS A 102 1.74 12.39 -6.71
N SER A 103 2.54 11.57 -7.39
CA SER A 103 2.41 11.41 -8.84
C SER A 103 1.39 10.33 -9.18
N GLU A 104 0.72 10.49 -10.32
CA GLU A 104 -0.27 9.51 -10.83
C GLU A 104 0.33 8.10 -10.95
N TYR A 105 1.60 8.03 -11.38
CA TYR A 105 2.38 6.79 -11.40
C TYR A 105 2.47 6.15 -10.00
N VAL A 106 2.93 6.89 -8.99
CA VAL A 106 3.13 6.33 -7.64
C VAL A 106 1.79 5.92 -7.03
N GLU A 107 0.74 6.74 -7.17
CA GLU A 107 -0.59 6.41 -6.66
C GLU A 107 -1.17 5.14 -7.30
N THR A 108 -0.98 4.98 -8.61
CA THR A 108 -1.44 3.78 -9.34
C THR A 108 -0.68 2.53 -8.89
N ILE A 109 0.65 2.61 -8.81
CA ILE A 109 1.49 1.48 -8.40
C ILE A 109 1.25 1.10 -6.94
N ILE A 110 1.08 2.06 -6.04
CA ILE A 110 0.69 1.78 -4.65
C ILE A 110 -0.67 1.10 -4.59
N SER A 111 -1.66 1.56 -5.36
CA SER A 111 -2.99 0.93 -5.40
C SER A 111 -2.90 -0.54 -5.84
N LYS A 112 -2.16 -0.81 -6.93
CA LYS A 112 -1.90 -2.18 -7.41
C LYS A 112 -1.12 -3.03 -6.41
N CYS A 113 -0.17 -2.43 -5.71
CA CYS A 113 0.60 -3.07 -4.65
C CYS A 113 -0.31 -3.51 -3.49
N ILE A 114 -1.23 -2.64 -3.06
CA ILE A 114 -2.20 -2.92 -1.99
C ILE A 114 -3.14 -4.04 -2.41
N ASP A 115 -3.72 -3.98 -3.61
CA ASP A 115 -4.62 -5.02 -4.14
C ASP A 115 -3.93 -6.40 -4.15
N LYS A 116 -2.69 -6.45 -4.66
CA LYS A 116 -1.89 -7.68 -4.70
C LYS A 116 -1.58 -8.21 -3.30
N TYR A 117 -1.21 -7.31 -2.37
CA TYR A 117 -0.94 -7.67 -0.98
C TYR A 117 -2.19 -8.21 -0.27
N ILE A 118 -3.35 -7.56 -0.43
CA ILE A 118 -4.63 -8.01 0.12
C ILE A 118 -4.96 -9.42 -0.38
N SER A 119 -4.85 -9.65 -1.69
CA SER A 119 -5.11 -10.96 -2.30
C SER A 119 -4.25 -12.05 -1.69
N LEU A 120 -2.94 -11.81 -1.53
CA LEU A 120 -2.01 -12.77 -0.93
C LEU A 120 -2.33 -13.02 0.56
N ARG A 121 -2.68 -11.98 1.32
CA ARG A 121 -3.05 -12.09 2.73
C ARG A 121 -4.34 -12.88 2.95
N VAL A 122 -5.34 -12.64 2.09
CA VAL A 122 -6.61 -13.38 2.10
C VAL A 122 -6.36 -14.86 1.81
N GLN A 123 -5.56 -15.17 0.78
CA GLN A 123 -5.17 -16.54 0.45
C GLN A 123 -4.43 -17.22 1.61
N GLN A 124 -3.47 -16.54 2.24
CA GLN A 124 -2.72 -17.05 3.40
C GLN A 124 -3.65 -17.36 4.58
N TYR A 125 -4.67 -16.54 4.79
CA TYR A 125 -5.61 -16.71 5.89
C TYR A 125 -6.65 -17.82 5.63
N ASP A 126 -7.23 -17.89 4.43
CA ASP A 126 -8.27 -18.89 4.08
C ASP A 126 -7.67 -20.28 3.81
N SER A 127 -6.45 -20.35 3.29
CA SER A 127 -5.77 -21.61 2.95
C SER A 127 -4.37 -21.68 3.56
N PRO A 128 -4.25 -22.00 4.88
CA PRO A 128 -2.95 -22.01 5.58
C PRO A 128 -1.95 -23.03 5.05
N THR A 129 -2.40 -24.02 4.27
CA THR A 129 -1.58 -25.08 3.69
C THR A 129 -0.80 -24.67 2.45
N GLY A 130 -1.16 -23.53 1.83
CA GLY A 130 -0.57 -23.03 0.59
C GLY A 130 0.33 -21.83 0.80
N ASP A 131 1.09 -21.76 1.90
CA ASP A 131 1.91 -20.62 2.38
C ASP A 131 2.44 -19.70 1.26
N PRO A 132 1.64 -18.72 0.81
CA PRO A 132 2.08 -17.84 -0.25
C PRO A 132 3.06 -16.88 0.39
N LYS A 133 4.34 -17.05 0.09
CA LYS A 133 5.39 -16.16 0.58
C LYS A 133 5.15 -14.77 0.01
N ILE A 134 4.67 -13.87 0.86
CA ILE A 134 4.53 -12.46 0.55
C ILE A 134 5.95 -11.91 0.37
N ASP A 135 6.21 -11.31 -0.80
CA ASP A 135 7.49 -10.67 -1.09
C ASP A 135 7.77 -9.61 0.00
N PRO A 136 8.93 -9.67 0.70
CA PRO A 136 9.30 -8.68 1.70
C PRO A 136 9.26 -7.24 1.19
N ARG A 137 9.57 -7.02 -0.10
CA ARG A 137 9.53 -5.69 -0.74
C ARG A 137 8.10 -5.18 -0.89
N LEU A 138 7.17 -6.07 -1.26
CA LEU A 138 5.74 -5.75 -1.33
C LEU A 138 5.22 -5.37 0.06
N ARG A 139 5.60 -6.15 1.08
CA ARG A 139 5.24 -5.85 2.47
C ARG A 139 5.80 -4.50 2.92
N ASP A 140 7.05 -4.19 2.60
CA ASP A 140 7.68 -2.92 2.96
C ASP A 140 6.95 -1.70 2.37
N VAL A 141 6.55 -1.76 1.10
CA VAL A 141 5.79 -0.66 0.47
C VAL A 141 4.45 -0.44 1.18
N VAL A 142 3.72 -1.51 1.51
CA VAL A 142 2.44 -1.41 2.22
C VAL A 142 2.64 -0.92 3.66
N GLU A 143 3.71 -1.33 4.34
CA GLU A 143 4.04 -0.83 5.68
C GLU A 143 4.35 0.67 5.66
N ARG A 144 5.17 1.13 4.70
CA ARG A 144 5.41 2.57 4.48
C ARG A 144 4.13 3.34 4.19
N MET A 145 3.18 2.71 3.49
CA MET A 145 1.86 3.29 3.23
C MET A 145 1.04 3.46 4.52
N PHE A 146 1.02 2.46 5.42
CA PHE A 146 0.37 2.62 6.73
C PHE A 146 0.99 3.75 7.55
N GLN A 147 2.33 3.83 7.59
CA GLN A 147 3.03 4.91 8.29
C GLN A 147 2.67 6.28 7.73
N ARG A 148 2.51 6.41 6.40
CA ARG A 148 2.02 7.63 5.76
C ARG A 148 0.59 7.96 6.17
N CYS A 149 -0.33 6.98 6.15
CA CYS A 149 -1.70 7.19 6.62
C CYS A 149 -1.73 7.69 8.07
N TYR A 150 -0.85 7.19 8.94
CA TYR A 150 -0.74 7.67 10.33
C TYR A 150 -0.21 9.09 10.42
N HIS A 151 0.79 9.44 9.60
CA HIS A 151 1.33 10.79 9.54
C HIS A 151 0.31 11.81 9.03
N ASP A 152 -0.46 11.42 8.02
CA ASP A 152 -1.46 12.27 7.36
C ASP A 152 -2.80 12.32 8.14
N GLY A 153 -2.96 11.52 9.21
CA GLY A 153 -4.20 11.44 10.00
C GLY A 153 -5.31 10.62 9.34
N GLU A 154 -5.01 9.91 8.25
CA GLU A 154 -5.93 9.11 7.44
C GLU A 154 -6.18 7.71 8.05
N TYR A 155 -6.55 7.66 9.33
CA TYR A 155 -6.75 6.41 10.07
C TYR A 155 -7.85 5.51 9.46
N LYS A 156 -8.89 6.11 8.87
CA LYS A 156 -9.98 5.36 8.22
C LYS A 156 -9.48 4.54 7.02
N GLN A 157 -8.56 5.11 6.23
CA GLN A 157 -7.97 4.41 5.10
C GLN A 157 -7.09 3.24 5.55
N ALA A 158 -6.25 3.46 6.57
CA ALA A 158 -5.44 2.41 7.19
C ALA A 158 -6.32 1.25 7.71
N ILE A 159 -7.42 1.57 8.39
CA ILE A 159 -8.40 0.60 8.86
C ILE A 159 -9.02 -0.20 7.71
N GLY A 160 -9.43 0.47 6.62
CA GLY A 160 -10.03 -0.19 5.46
C GLY A 160 -9.11 -1.26 4.88
N ILE A 161 -7.86 -0.88 4.61
CA ILE A 161 -6.84 -1.79 4.08
C ILE A 161 -6.54 -2.92 5.08
N ALA A 162 -6.46 -2.62 6.37
CA ALA A 162 -6.20 -3.63 7.39
C ALA A 162 -7.33 -4.66 7.53
N LEU A 163 -8.59 -4.24 7.38
CA LEU A 163 -9.75 -5.13 7.37
C LEU A 163 -9.74 -6.05 6.15
N GLU A 164 -9.47 -5.52 4.96
CA GLU A 164 -9.40 -6.29 3.72
C GLU A 164 -8.20 -7.27 3.72
N ALA A 165 -7.03 -6.81 4.20
CA ALA A 165 -5.81 -7.61 4.33
C ALA A 165 -5.81 -8.54 5.56
N ARG A 166 -6.89 -8.57 6.34
CA ARG A 166 -7.06 -9.38 7.55
C ARG A 166 -5.90 -9.22 8.55
N ARG A 167 -5.48 -7.97 8.79
CA ARG A 167 -4.42 -7.57 9.74
C ARG A 167 -5.03 -7.00 11.01
N LEU A 168 -5.30 -7.86 11.99
CA LEU A 168 -5.90 -7.44 13.28
C LEU A 168 -4.94 -6.54 14.09
N ASP A 169 -3.64 -6.79 13.97
CA ASP A 169 -2.57 -6.03 14.60
C ASP A 169 -2.56 -4.56 14.15
N ILE A 170 -2.69 -4.33 12.84
CA ILE A 170 -2.77 -2.97 12.29
C ILE A 170 -4.05 -2.26 12.72
N ILE A 171 -5.18 -2.97 12.83
CA ILE A 171 -6.43 -2.38 13.35
C ILE A 171 -6.22 -1.92 14.81
N GLU A 172 -5.63 -2.77 15.65
CA GLU A 172 -5.37 -2.44 17.06
C GLU A 172 -4.39 -1.27 17.21
N GLU A 173 -3.31 -1.25 16.42
CA GLU A 173 -2.35 -0.16 16.38
C GLU A 173 -3.00 1.16 15.93
N THR A 174 -3.78 1.11 14.84
CA THR A 174 -4.48 2.28 14.30
C THR A 174 -5.47 2.86 15.31
N MET A 175 -6.16 2.00 16.08
CA MET A 175 -7.08 2.43 17.14
C MET A 175 -6.38 3.04 18.35
N ARG A 176 -5.12 2.68 18.59
CA ARG A 176 -4.32 3.24 19.68
C ARG A 176 -3.75 4.60 19.32
N LEU A 177 -3.39 4.79 18.04
CA LEU A 177 -2.84 6.03 17.52
C LEU A 177 -3.92 7.06 17.19
N GLY A 178 -5.03 6.59 16.64
CA GLY A 178 -6.18 7.41 16.29
C GLY A 178 -7.02 7.77 17.52
N ASP A 179 -7.70 8.90 17.45
CA ASP A 179 -8.54 9.38 18.54
C ASP A 179 -9.98 8.84 18.41
N GLY A 180 -10.52 8.35 19.52
CA GLY A 180 -11.95 8.42 19.78
C GLY A 180 -12.87 7.25 19.42
N ALA A 181 -14.09 7.39 19.95
CA ALA A 181 -15.24 6.53 19.73
C ALA A 181 -15.72 6.51 18.26
N ASP A 182 -15.39 7.54 17.47
CA ASP A 182 -15.75 7.65 16.06
C ASP A 182 -15.07 6.57 15.20
N LEU A 183 -13.80 6.27 15.47
CA LEU A 183 -13.07 5.20 14.77
C LEU A 183 -13.62 3.82 15.12
N LEU A 184 -14.01 3.60 16.38
CA LEU A 184 -14.63 2.34 16.82
C LEU A 184 -15.98 2.12 16.11
N SER A 185 -16.80 3.16 16.05
CA SER A 185 -18.09 3.13 15.33
C SER A 185 -17.90 2.86 13.84
N TYR A 186 -16.89 3.50 13.24
CA TYR A 186 -16.51 3.26 11.85
C TYR A 186 -16.09 1.80 11.62
N VAL A 187 -15.20 1.23 12.45
CA VAL A 187 -14.78 -0.17 12.30
C VAL A 187 -15.92 -1.14 12.50
N LEU A 188 -16.82 -0.90 13.44
CA LEU A 188 -17.99 -1.73 13.61
C LEU A 188 -18.80 -1.78 12.31
N ASN A 189 -19.15 -0.63 11.74
CA ASN A 189 -19.93 -0.55 10.49
C ASN A 189 -19.19 -1.23 9.31
N VAL A 190 -17.91 -0.90 9.11
CA VAL A 190 -17.12 -1.46 8.01
C VAL A 190 -16.93 -2.97 8.17
N SER A 191 -16.75 -3.47 9.40
CA SER A 191 -16.64 -4.91 9.66
C SER A 191 -17.91 -5.69 9.30
N MET A 192 -19.08 -5.04 9.38
CA MET A 192 -20.35 -5.67 9.03
C MET A 192 -20.61 -5.68 7.51
N THR A 193 -19.98 -4.77 6.76
CA THR A 193 -20.19 -4.60 5.32
C THR A 193 -19.09 -5.23 4.46
N LEU A 194 -17.82 -5.00 4.78
CA LEU A 194 -16.67 -5.44 3.97
C LEU A 194 -16.12 -6.82 4.37
N VAL A 195 -16.30 -7.26 5.62
CA VAL A 195 -15.68 -8.50 6.10
C VAL A 195 -16.60 -9.69 5.87
N HIS A 196 -16.32 -10.44 4.80
CA HIS A 196 -17.08 -11.65 4.45
C HIS A 196 -16.66 -12.90 5.25
N ASN A 197 -15.40 -12.98 5.72
CA ASN A 197 -14.92 -14.13 6.49
C ASN A 197 -15.44 -14.05 7.94
N LEU A 198 -16.26 -15.03 8.34
CA LEU A 198 -16.93 -15.06 9.65
C LEU A 198 -15.95 -15.12 10.83
N ASP A 199 -14.90 -15.94 10.72
CA ASP A 199 -13.90 -16.07 11.78
C ASP A 199 -13.15 -14.75 12.01
N PHE A 200 -12.68 -14.12 10.92
CA PHE A 200 -12.01 -12.84 11.01
C PHE A 200 -12.94 -11.75 11.55
N ARG A 201 -14.20 -11.68 11.07
CA ARG A 201 -15.20 -10.75 11.60
C ARG A 201 -15.41 -10.93 13.10
N ASN A 202 -15.52 -12.17 13.57
CA ASN A 202 -15.66 -12.44 15.00
C ASN A 202 -14.43 -12.02 15.81
N LYS A 203 -13.22 -12.12 15.25
CA LYS A 203 -12.00 -11.59 15.90
C LYS A 203 -12.02 -10.07 16.00
N VAL A 204 -12.45 -9.37 14.94
CA VAL A 204 -12.62 -7.91 14.95
C VAL A 204 -13.67 -7.47 15.97
N LEU A 205 -14.84 -8.11 16.01
CA LEU A 205 -15.90 -7.79 16.98
C LEU A 205 -15.43 -8.00 18.43
N ARG A 206 -14.69 -9.08 18.70
CA ARG A 206 -14.10 -9.31 20.04
C ARG A 206 -13.04 -8.26 20.41
N LEU A 207 -12.27 -7.77 19.43
CA LEU A 207 -11.35 -6.65 19.65
C LEU A 207 -12.14 -5.38 19.99
N LEU A 208 -13.19 -5.06 19.23
CA LEU A 208 -14.05 -3.90 19.48
C LEU A 208 -14.67 -3.94 20.87
N VAL A 209 -15.18 -5.09 21.33
CA VAL A 209 -15.71 -5.24 22.71
C VAL A 209 -14.67 -4.81 23.75
N LYS A 210 -13.42 -5.27 23.61
CA LYS A 210 -12.35 -4.89 24.54
C LYS A 210 -12.04 -3.39 24.48
N LEU A 211 -12.05 -2.80 23.28
CA LEU A 211 -11.76 -1.38 23.10
C LEU A 211 -12.87 -0.50 23.66
N TYR A 212 -14.14 -0.81 23.39
CA TYR A 212 -15.28 -0.10 23.96
C TYR A 212 -15.32 -0.18 25.49
N GLN A 213 -14.94 -1.31 26.08
CA GLN A 213 -14.87 -1.48 27.54
C GLN A 213 -13.78 -0.63 28.19
N ASN A 214 -12.71 -0.31 27.46
CA ASN A 214 -11.56 0.45 27.96
C ASN A 214 -11.68 1.96 27.74
N LEU A 215 -12.79 2.44 27.15
CA LEU A 215 -13.08 3.87 27.07
C LEU A 215 -13.29 4.47 28.47
N SER A 216 -13.05 5.77 28.62
CA SER A 216 -13.32 6.49 29.87
C SER A 216 -14.78 6.36 30.30
N GLU A 217 -15.69 6.36 29.33
CA GLU A 217 -17.09 5.99 29.47
C GLU A 217 -17.37 4.80 28.54
N PRO A 218 -17.55 3.58 29.07
CA PRO A 218 -17.82 2.41 28.24
C PRO A 218 -19.12 2.53 27.44
N ASP A 219 -19.04 2.26 26.13
CA ASP A 219 -20.23 2.22 25.25
C ASP A 219 -20.91 0.86 25.32
N TYR A 220 -21.80 0.69 26.30
CA TYR A 220 -22.55 -0.54 26.52
C TYR A 220 -23.51 -0.89 25.37
N VAL A 221 -23.95 0.09 24.57
CA VAL A 221 -24.82 -0.14 23.40
C VAL A 221 -24.03 -0.84 22.30
N SER A 222 -22.86 -0.29 21.96
CA SER A 222 -22.00 -0.85 20.92
C SER A 222 -21.41 -2.21 21.34
N ILE A 223 -21.08 -2.40 22.62
CA ILE A 223 -20.69 -3.72 23.16
C ILE A 223 -21.82 -4.74 22.98
N SER A 224 -23.06 -4.36 23.33
CA SER A 224 -24.22 -5.24 23.18
C SER A 224 -24.48 -5.60 21.73
N GLN A 225 -24.36 -4.65 20.80
CA GLN A 225 -24.45 -4.90 19.35
C GLN A 225 -23.38 -5.91 18.90
N CYS A 226 -22.14 -5.78 19.38
CA CYS A 226 -21.07 -6.74 19.09
C CYS A 226 -21.45 -8.15 19.58
N PHE A 227 -21.99 -8.29 20.80
CA PHE A 227 -22.44 -9.61 21.30
C PHE A 227 -23.60 -10.21 20.51
N VAL A 228 -24.54 -9.38 20.05
CA VAL A 228 -25.62 -9.83 19.15
C VAL A 228 -25.03 -10.36 17.85
N HIS A 229 -24.08 -9.66 17.23
CA HIS A 229 -23.43 -10.11 16.00
C HIS A 229 -22.53 -11.34 16.20
N LEU A 230 -21.92 -11.48 17.38
CA LEU A 230 -21.17 -12.67 17.78
C LEU A 230 -22.07 -13.87 18.14
N ASN A 231 -23.37 -13.65 18.29
CA ASN A 231 -24.33 -14.61 18.83
C ASN A 231 -23.87 -15.19 20.20
N ASP A 232 -23.42 -14.31 21.09
CA ASP A 232 -22.90 -14.63 22.42
C ASP A 232 -23.84 -14.14 23.53
N PRO A 233 -24.95 -14.86 23.81
CA PRO A 233 -25.93 -14.46 24.81
C PRO A 233 -25.38 -14.52 26.23
N ALA A 234 -24.37 -15.37 26.50
CA ALA A 234 -23.79 -15.52 27.82
C ALA A 234 -23.00 -14.26 28.22
N SER A 235 -22.16 -13.75 27.32
CA SER A 235 -21.42 -12.51 27.56
C SER A 235 -22.35 -11.29 27.65
N ALA A 236 -23.42 -11.25 26.86
CA ALA A 236 -24.43 -10.19 26.93
C ALA A 236 -25.19 -10.21 28.27
N ALA A 237 -25.62 -11.38 28.74
CA ALA A 237 -26.30 -11.52 30.04
C ALA A 237 -25.39 -11.07 31.19
N LYS A 238 -24.13 -11.52 31.18
CA LYS A 238 -23.14 -11.11 32.19
C LYS A 238 -22.92 -9.59 32.20
N LEU A 239 -22.82 -8.96 31.03
CA LEU A 239 -22.69 -7.50 30.94
C LEU A 239 -23.85 -6.78 31.63
N LEU A 240 -25.09 -7.25 31.40
CA LEU A 240 -26.28 -6.66 32.00
C LEU A 240 -26.33 -6.88 33.52
N GLU A 241 -25.95 -8.07 34.01
CA GLU A 241 -25.83 -8.35 35.45
C GLU A 241 -24.79 -7.44 36.12
N ASP A 242 -23.61 -7.27 35.49
CA ASP A 242 -22.54 -6.39 35.97
C ASP A 242 -22.97 -4.91 35.98
N LEU A 243 -23.90 -4.51 35.10
CA LEU A 243 -24.44 -3.15 35.04
C LEU A 243 -25.50 -2.89 36.11
N VAL A 244 -26.42 -3.84 36.32
CA VAL A 244 -27.46 -3.73 37.35
C VAL A 244 -26.82 -3.65 38.74
N SER A 245 -25.82 -4.50 39.00
CA SER A 245 -25.11 -4.50 40.29
C SER A 245 -24.33 -3.23 40.58
N LYS A 246 -23.88 -2.49 39.56
CA LYS A 246 -23.20 -1.19 39.74
C LYS A 246 -24.15 -0.03 40.05
N ASP A 247 -25.44 -0.17 39.72
CA ASP A 247 -26.46 0.86 39.96
C ASP A 247 -27.09 0.71 41.36
N GLU A 248 -26.87 -0.44 42.01
CA GLU A 248 -27.33 -0.75 43.37
C GLU A 248 -26.35 -0.31 44.48
N ASP A 249 -25.12 0.12 44.13
CA ASP A 249 -24.07 0.66 45.01
C ASP A 249 -23.89 2.19 44.86
#